data_AF-A0A1M6H553-F1
#
_entry.id   AF-A0A1M6H553-F1
#
_cell.length_a   1.000
_cell.length_b   1.000
_cell.length_c   1.000
_cell.angle_alpha   90.00
_cell.angle_beta   90.00
_cell.angle_gamma   90.00
#
_symmetry.space_group_name_H-M   'P 1'
#
loop_
_entity.id
_entity.type
_entity.pdbx_description
1 polymer ?
#
loop_
_entity_poly.entity_id
_entity_poly.type
_entity_poly.pdbx_seq_one_letter_code
_entity_poly.pdbx_strand_id
1 'polypeptide(L)'
;MIEFDFTELNLLNKLLNKVKYTELDSYDLNQFANSPITNRIMEKIQTEFKPLAEKTPRIHNNGIPKFEFKLENYVGKAITNRLEHMDLSSFRTIAEWDKSQTEKFAKDILGIIDFEESELNKLTEYITEKAKEKTSG
;
A
#
# COMPACT_ATOMS: atom_id res chain seq x y z
N MET A 1 14.83 -16.81 11.47
CA MET A 1 15.60 -15.56 11.38
C MET A 1 15.31 -15.00 10.00
N ILE A 2 14.65 -13.84 9.91
CA ILE A 2 14.38 -13.19 8.62
C ILE A 2 15.69 -12.89 7.92
N GLU A 3 15.76 -13.27 6.65
CA GLU A 3 16.84 -12.89 5.76
C GLU A 3 16.28 -11.96 4.67
N PHE A 4 16.87 -10.77 4.56
CA PHE A 4 16.53 -9.79 3.52
C PHE A 4 17.56 -9.87 2.39
N ASP A 5 17.10 -9.85 1.14
CA ASP A 5 17.98 -9.78 -0.01
C ASP A 5 18.59 -8.38 -0.17
N PHE A 6 19.58 -8.23 -1.06
CA PHE A 6 20.24 -6.95 -1.30
C PHE A 6 19.27 -5.84 -1.74
N THR A 7 18.26 -6.16 -2.54
CA THR A 7 17.28 -5.20 -3.04
C THR A 7 16.38 -4.70 -1.90
N GLU A 8 15.96 -5.59 -1.02
CA GLU A 8 15.17 -5.29 0.17
C GLU A 8 15.96 -4.43 1.16
N LEU A 9 17.20 -4.82 1.46
CA LEU A 9 18.10 -4.06 2.32
C LEU A 9 18.38 -2.67 1.75
N ASN A 10 18.58 -2.56 0.44
CA ASN A 10 18.81 -1.27 -0.22
C ASN A 10 17.57 -0.36 -0.12
N LEU A 11 16.36 -0.90 -0.32
CA LEU A 11 15.13 -0.13 -0.17
C LEU A 11 14.95 0.37 1.28
N LEU A 12 15.15 -0.51 2.26
CA LEU A 12 15.10 -0.15 3.68
C LEU A 12 16.14 0.92 4.03
N ASN A 13 17.37 0.75 3.57
CA ASN A 13 18.45 1.71 3.80
C ASN A 13 18.14 3.08 3.18
N LYS A 14 17.57 3.11 1.97
CA LYS A 14 17.12 4.36 1.33
C LYS A 14 16.04 5.05 2.15
N LEU A 15 14.99 4.32 2.56
CA LEU A 15 13.90 4.89 3.35
C LEU A 15 14.42 5.43 4.70
N LEU A 16 15.20 4.62 5.43
CA LEU A 16 15.72 5.01 6.75
C LEU A 16 16.66 6.21 6.67
N ASN A 17 17.53 6.27 5.66
CA ASN A 17 18.38 7.44 5.46
C ASN A 17 17.55 8.67 5.11
N LYS A 18 16.53 8.54 4.26
CA LYS A 18 15.63 9.66 3.97
C LYS A 18 14.92 10.14 5.23
N VAL A 19 14.24 9.26 5.96
CA VAL A 19 13.54 9.64 7.22
C VAL A 19 14.48 10.29 8.23
N LYS A 20 15.74 9.84 8.31
CA LYS A 20 16.69 10.35 9.29
C LYS A 20 17.25 11.73 8.94
N TYR A 21 17.42 12.04 7.66
CA TYR A 21 18.18 13.22 7.22
C TYR A 21 17.38 14.18 6.33
N THR A 22 16.17 13.82 5.91
CA THR A 22 15.32 14.62 5.02
C THR A 22 13.84 14.44 5.37
N GLU A 23 13.00 15.37 4.93
CA GLU A 23 11.54 15.15 4.96
C GLU A 23 11.13 14.21 3.83
N LEU A 24 10.16 13.32 4.09
CA LEU A 24 9.56 12.49 3.06
C LEU A 24 8.48 13.28 2.34
N ASP A 25 8.64 13.48 1.03
CA ASP A 25 7.59 14.04 0.20
C ASP A 25 6.56 12.96 -0.21
N SER A 26 5.46 13.40 -0.82
CA SER A 26 4.39 12.50 -1.28
C SER A 26 4.85 11.53 -2.37
N TYR A 27 5.86 11.91 -3.16
CA TYR A 27 6.42 11.07 -4.21
C TYR A 27 7.21 9.89 -3.62
N ASP A 28 8.06 10.16 -2.64
CA ASP A 28 8.83 9.16 -1.90
C ASP A 28 7.93 8.17 -1.16
N LEU A 29 6.89 8.70 -0.50
CA LEU A 29 5.89 7.88 0.16
C LEU A 29 5.15 6.97 -0.84
N ASN A 30 4.78 7.51 -2.01
CA ASN A 30 4.13 6.73 -3.07
C ASN A 30 5.04 5.64 -3.63
N GLN A 31 6.30 5.95 -3.92
CA GLN A 31 7.25 4.96 -4.42
C GLN A 31 7.44 3.83 -3.42
N PHE A 32 7.62 4.14 -2.14
CA PHE A 32 7.83 3.13 -1.13
C PHE A 32 6.57 2.30 -0.89
N ALA A 33 5.42 2.95 -0.69
CA ALA A 33 4.20 2.27 -0.28
C ALA A 33 3.57 1.39 -1.35
N ASN A 34 3.78 1.72 -2.64
CA ASN A 34 3.28 0.93 -3.77
C ASN A 34 4.36 -0.01 -4.33
N SER A 35 5.53 -0.12 -3.69
CA SER A 35 6.61 -0.99 -4.16
C SER A 35 6.29 -2.46 -3.86
N PRO A 36 6.36 -3.37 -4.86
CA PRO A 36 6.28 -4.81 -4.61
C PRO A 36 7.34 -5.31 -3.63
N ILE A 37 8.52 -4.66 -3.58
CA ILE A 37 9.60 -5.00 -2.64
C ILE A 37 9.16 -4.70 -1.20
N THR A 38 8.41 -3.63 -0.97
CA THR A 38 7.84 -3.29 0.34
C THR A 38 6.87 -4.38 0.81
N ASN A 39 6.02 -4.89 -0.08
CA ASN A 39 5.11 -6.00 0.25
C ASN A 39 5.89 -7.24 0.71
N ARG A 40 6.92 -7.66 -0.05
CA ARG A 40 7.79 -8.79 0.35
C ARG A 40 8.49 -8.57 1.70
N ILE A 41 8.99 -7.35 1.95
CA ILE A 41 9.59 -6.99 3.25
C ILE A 41 8.56 -7.16 4.36
N MET A 42 7.34 -6.65 4.17
CA MET A 42 6.28 -6.75 5.17
C MET A 42 5.84 -8.19 5.43
N GLU A 43 5.74 -9.05 4.40
CA GLU A 43 5.46 -10.50 4.56
C GLU A 43 6.51 -11.17 5.45
N LYS A 44 7.79 -10.92 5.16
CA LYS A 44 8.90 -11.45 5.95
C LYS A 44 8.79 -10.99 7.39
N ILE A 45 8.62 -9.69 7.62
CA ILE A 45 8.47 -9.11 8.96
C ILE A 45 7.31 -9.76 9.70
N GLN A 46 6.12 -9.83 9.11
CA GLN A 46 4.94 -10.40 9.77
C GLN A 46 5.13 -11.85 10.18
N THR A 47 5.83 -12.64 9.35
CA THR A 47 6.06 -14.08 9.61
C THR A 47 6.82 -14.31 10.93
N GLU A 48 7.82 -13.48 11.26
CA GLU A 48 8.52 -13.58 12.55
C GLU A 48 7.85 -12.74 13.65
N PHE A 49 7.26 -11.59 13.30
CA PHE A 49 6.77 -10.63 14.29
C PHE A 49 5.45 -11.07 14.92
N LYS A 50 4.54 -11.69 14.18
CA LYS A 50 3.23 -12.12 14.70
C LYS A 50 3.37 -13.11 15.88
N PRO A 51 4.19 -14.18 15.79
CA PRO A 51 4.44 -15.07 16.93
C PRO A 51 5.13 -14.41 18.13
N LEU A 52 5.95 -13.38 17.90
CA LEU A 52 6.68 -12.66 18.96
C LEU A 52 5.79 -11.63 19.66
N ALA A 53 4.93 -10.94 18.91
CA ALA A 53 3.96 -9.98 19.44
C ALA A 53 2.93 -10.64 20.34
N GLU A 54 2.44 -11.84 19.96
CA GLU A 54 1.52 -12.64 20.78
C GLU A 54 2.15 -13.08 22.12
N LYS A 55 3.47 -13.22 22.18
CA LYS A 55 4.22 -13.63 23.38
C LYS A 55 4.71 -12.46 24.23
N THR A 56 4.62 -11.22 23.73
CA THR A 56 5.22 -10.04 24.38
C THR A 56 4.15 -8.98 24.64
N PRO A 57 3.53 -8.93 25.84
CA PRO A 57 2.38 -8.07 26.12
C PRO A 57 2.64 -6.56 26.04
N ARG A 58 3.91 -6.13 25.94
CA ARG A 58 4.32 -4.73 25.77
C ARG A 58 4.43 -4.28 24.31
N ILE A 59 4.47 -5.22 23.37
CA ILE A 59 4.33 -4.91 21.94
C ILE A 59 2.83 -4.87 21.71
N HIS A 60 2.21 -3.72 21.98
CA HIS A 60 0.81 -3.53 21.61
C HIS A 60 0.73 -3.76 20.11
N ASN A 61 0.07 -4.86 19.76
CA ASN A 61 -0.21 -5.22 18.40
C ASN A 61 -1.19 -4.16 17.89
N ASN A 62 -0.69 -3.11 17.23
CA ASN A 62 -1.47 -2.39 16.23
C ASN A 62 -1.62 -3.31 15.01
N GLY A 63 -2.00 -4.58 15.25
CA GLY A 63 -2.12 -5.61 14.24
C GLY A 63 -2.88 -4.99 13.09
N ILE A 64 -2.31 -5.09 11.89
CA ILE A 64 -2.85 -4.46 10.70
C ILE A 64 -4.36 -4.70 10.73
N PRO A 65 -5.18 -3.66 10.98
CA PRO A 65 -6.60 -3.87 11.14
C PRO A 65 -7.10 -4.56 9.88
N LYS A 66 -8.04 -5.50 10.01
CA LYS A 66 -8.80 -5.98 8.85
C LYS A 66 -9.20 -4.75 8.05
N PHE A 67 -8.80 -4.71 6.79
CA PHE A 67 -9.12 -3.60 5.94
C PHE A 67 -10.62 -3.57 5.71
N GLU A 68 -11.25 -2.57 6.30
CA GLU A 68 -12.55 -2.08 5.86
C GLU A 68 -12.26 -0.90 4.91
N PHE A 69 -12.73 -0.92 3.67
CA PHE A 69 -12.71 0.27 2.82
C PHE A 69 -13.81 1.22 3.28
N LYS A 70 -13.57 1.86 4.42
CA LYS A 70 -14.20 3.12 4.80
C LYS A 70 -13.20 4.19 4.42
N LEU A 71 -13.54 5.03 3.44
CA LEU A 71 -12.74 6.21 3.06
C LEU A 71 -12.32 7.07 4.27
N GLU A 72 -13.07 6.98 5.37
CA GLU A 72 -12.83 7.71 6.61
C GLU A 72 -11.77 7.09 7.54
N ASN A 73 -11.44 5.80 7.39
CA ASN A 73 -10.42 5.15 8.21
C ASN A 73 -8.99 5.43 7.69
N TYR A 74 -7.99 5.18 8.53
CA TYR A 74 -6.61 5.57 8.24
C TYR A 74 -6.06 4.97 6.94
N VAL A 75 -6.41 3.71 6.64
CA VAL A 75 -5.94 3.02 5.43
C VAL A 75 -6.63 3.56 4.18
N GLY A 76 -7.96 3.74 4.23
CA GLY A 76 -8.74 4.36 3.16
C GLY A 76 -8.22 5.76 2.82
N LYS A 77 -8.03 6.62 3.84
CA LYS A 77 -7.44 7.97 3.66
C LYS A 77 -6.05 7.91 3.03
N ALA A 78 -5.19 7.00 3.49
CA ALA A 78 -3.86 6.85 2.93
C ALA A 78 -3.92 6.44 1.45
N ILE A 79 -4.74 5.47 1.08
CA ILE A 79 -4.90 5.02 -0.31
C ILE A 79 -5.46 6.15 -1.19
N THR A 80 -6.52 6.82 -0.75
CA THR A 80 -7.12 7.94 -1.48
C THR A 80 -6.12 9.07 -1.70
N ASN A 81 -5.40 9.49 -0.66
CA ASN A 81 -4.37 10.53 -0.79
C ASN A 81 -3.31 10.11 -1.82
N ARG A 82 -2.86 8.85 -1.82
CA ARG A 82 -1.87 8.37 -2.79
C ARG A 82 -2.39 8.44 -4.22
N LEU A 83 -3.63 7.99 -4.45
CA LEU A 83 -4.29 8.05 -5.74
C LEU A 83 -4.42 9.50 -6.21
N GLU A 84 -4.80 10.44 -5.34
CA GLU A 84 -4.90 11.87 -5.70
C GLU A 84 -3.58 12.50 -6.16
N HIS A 85 -2.45 11.98 -5.69
CA HIS A 85 -1.11 12.44 -6.06
C HIS A 85 -0.49 11.64 -7.22
N MET A 86 -1.22 10.71 -7.83
CA MET A 86 -0.76 10.06 -9.06
C MET A 86 -0.81 11.04 -10.24
N ASP A 87 0.14 10.87 -11.16
CA ASP A 87 0.22 11.66 -12.37
C ASP A 87 -0.91 11.33 -13.36
N LEU A 88 -1.23 12.30 -14.22
CA LEU A 88 -2.30 12.13 -15.20
C LEU A 88 -2.03 10.96 -16.17
N SER A 89 -0.77 10.67 -16.50
CA SER A 89 -0.38 9.51 -17.31
C SER A 89 -0.85 8.21 -16.68
N SER A 90 -0.65 8.02 -15.39
CA SER A 90 -1.11 6.82 -14.70
C SER A 90 -2.63 6.70 -14.73
N PHE A 91 -3.35 7.82 -14.54
CA PHE A 91 -4.81 7.80 -14.65
C PHE A 91 -5.32 7.49 -16.05
N ARG A 92 -4.62 7.93 -17.11
CA ARG A 92 -4.94 7.55 -18.49
C ARG A 92 -4.78 6.05 -18.70
N THR A 93 -3.68 5.47 -18.22
CA THR A 93 -3.48 4.02 -18.30
C THR A 93 -4.55 3.24 -17.54
N ILE A 94 -4.91 3.68 -16.33
CA ILE A 94 -5.95 3.04 -15.52
C ILE A 94 -7.33 3.15 -16.19
N ALA A 95 -7.64 4.26 -16.88
CA ALA A 95 -8.92 4.44 -17.56
C ALA A 95 -9.13 3.46 -18.73
N GLU A 96 -8.06 2.91 -19.29
CA GLU A 96 -8.08 1.90 -20.36
C GLU A 96 -8.18 0.46 -19.82
N TRP A 97 -8.01 0.27 -18.51
CA TRP A 97 -8.01 -1.06 -17.90
C TRP A 97 -9.41 -1.66 -17.79
N ASP A 98 -9.46 -2.98 -17.93
CA ASP A 98 -10.63 -3.75 -17.54
C ASP A 98 -10.72 -3.95 -16.02
N LYS A 99 -11.85 -4.50 -15.55
CA LYS A 99 -12.07 -4.73 -14.12
C LYS A 99 -10.97 -5.60 -13.49
N SER A 100 -10.48 -6.61 -14.20
CA SER A 100 -9.49 -7.57 -13.68
C SER A 100 -8.13 -6.88 -13.47
N GLN A 101 -7.72 -6.03 -14.41
CA GLN A 101 -6.50 -5.25 -14.32
C GLN A 101 -6.56 -4.25 -13.15
N THR A 102 -7.68 -3.55 -12.99
CA THR A 102 -7.87 -2.62 -11.87
C THR A 102 -7.95 -3.33 -10.52
N GLU A 103 -8.60 -4.49 -10.46
CA GLU A 103 -8.64 -5.30 -9.24
C GLU A 103 -7.24 -5.80 -8.86
N LYS A 104 -6.43 -6.22 -9.84
CA LYS A 104 -5.04 -6.59 -9.60
C LYS A 104 -4.25 -5.41 -9.00
N PHE A 105 -4.40 -4.22 -9.58
CA PHE A 105 -3.74 -3.03 -9.04
C PHE A 105 -4.23 -2.68 -7.63
N ALA A 106 -5.52 -2.84 -7.35
CA ALA A 106 -6.07 -2.67 -6.00
C ALA A 106 -5.45 -3.66 -5.00
N LYS A 107 -5.27 -4.93 -5.40
CA LYS A 107 -4.54 -5.93 -4.59
C LYS A 107 -3.09 -5.53 -4.37
N ASP A 108 -2.41 -5.03 -5.40
CA ASP A 108 -1.02 -4.58 -5.30
C ASP A 108 -0.87 -3.39 -4.31
N ILE A 109 -1.82 -2.45 -4.31
CA ILE A 109 -1.89 -1.33 -3.35
C ILE A 109 -2.14 -1.83 -1.92
N LEU A 110 -3.06 -2.78 -1.75
CA LEU A 110 -3.40 -3.34 -0.44
C LEU A 110 -2.28 -4.24 0.10
N GLY A 111 -1.52 -4.87 -0.79
CA GLY A 111 -0.43 -5.77 -0.43
C GLY A 111 -0.92 -6.91 0.45
N ILE A 112 -0.38 -6.96 1.67
CA ILE A 112 -0.63 -8.06 2.62
C ILE A 112 -1.73 -7.78 3.63
N ILE A 113 -2.46 -6.68 3.46
CA ILE A 113 -3.56 -6.36 4.36
C ILE A 113 -4.69 -7.37 4.12
N ASP A 114 -5.21 -8.00 5.17
CA ASP A 114 -6.40 -8.84 5.06
C ASP A 114 -7.62 -7.96 4.70
N PHE A 115 -8.37 -8.34 3.68
CA PHE A 115 -9.57 -7.62 3.23
C PHE A 115 -10.71 -8.59 2.91
N GLU A 116 -11.95 -8.09 3.03
CA GLU A 116 -13.12 -8.78 2.48
C GLU A 116 -13.22 -8.50 0.98
N GLU A 117 -13.75 -9.45 0.21
CA GLU A 117 -13.95 -9.30 -1.24
C GLU A 117 -14.87 -8.11 -1.57
N SER A 118 -15.85 -7.84 -0.72
CA SER A 118 -16.72 -6.65 -0.78
C SER A 118 -15.92 -5.35 -0.74
N GLU A 119 -14.90 -5.26 0.11
CA GLU A 119 -14.08 -4.06 0.28
C GLU A 119 -13.09 -3.88 -0.88
N LEU A 120 -12.54 -4.98 -1.39
CA LEU A 120 -11.73 -4.96 -2.61
C LEU A 120 -12.54 -4.47 -3.82
N ASN A 121 -13.80 -4.93 -3.95
CA ASN A 121 -14.68 -4.48 -5.03
C ASN A 121 -14.93 -2.96 -4.96
N LYS A 122 -15.21 -2.42 -3.76
CA LYS A 122 -15.38 -0.97 -3.57
C LYS A 122 -14.14 -0.17 -3.97
N LEU A 123 -12.94 -0.63 -3.58
CA LEU A 123 -11.69 0.03 -3.97
C LEU A 123 -11.48 -0.02 -5.49
N THR A 124 -11.78 -1.17 -6.11
CA THR A 124 -11.68 -1.36 -7.57
C THR A 124 -12.60 -0.41 -8.33
N GLU A 125 -13.86 -0.29 -7.88
CA GLU A 125 -14.83 0.66 -8.43
C GLU A 125 -14.36 2.10 -8.25
N TYR A 126 -13.92 2.46 -7.05
CA TYR A 126 -13.40 3.80 -6.75
C TYR A 126 -12.23 4.20 -7.66
N ILE A 127 -11.23 3.33 -7.83
CA ILE A 127 -10.08 3.57 -8.71
C ILE A 127 -10.55 3.78 -10.15
N THR A 128 -11.49 2.95 -10.61
CA THR A 128 -12.05 3.01 -11.97
C THR A 128 -12.77 4.35 -12.21
N GLU A 129 -13.63 4.76 -11.27
CA GLU A 129 -14.36 6.03 -11.36
C GLU A 129 -13.41 7.23 -11.31
N LYS A 130 -12.43 7.20 -10.41
CA LYS A 130 -11.45 8.28 -10.26
C LYS A 130 -10.61 8.46 -11.52
N ALA A 131 -10.21 7.38 -12.17
CA ALA A 131 -9.48 7.43 -13.43
C ALA A 131 -10.31 8.07 -14.55
N LYS A 132 -11.60 7.76 -14.65
CA LYS A 132 -12.52 8.39 -15.61
C LYS A 132 -12.70 9.87 -15.32
N GLU A 133 -12.90 10.26 -14.06
CA GLU A 133 -13.04 11.66 -13.63
C GLU A 133 -11.82 12.48 -14.04
N LYS A 134 -10.61 11.98 -13.77
CA LYS A 134 -9.35 12.68 -14.05
C LYS A 134 -8.99 12.77 -15.53
N THR A 135 -9.55 11.91 -16.38
CA THR A 135 -9.22 11.82 -17.81
C THR A 135 -10.28 12.43 -18.72
N SER A 136 -11.47 12.72 -18.20
CA SER A 136 -12.60 13.31 -18.95
C SER A 136 -12.53 14.86 -19.07
N GLY A 137 -11.38 15.47 -18.78
CA GLY A 137 -11.11 16.90 -18.86
C GLY A 137 -10.32 17.31 -20.09
#